data_AF-A0A7M3X6G0-F1
#
_entry.id   AF-A0A7M3X6G0-F1
#
_cell.length_a   1.000
_cell.length_b   1.000
_cell.length_c   1.000
_cell.angle_alpha   90.00
_cell.angle_beta   90.00
_cell.angle_gamma   90.00
#
_symmetry.space_group_name_H-M   'P 1'
#
loop_
_entity.id
_entity.type
_entity.pdbx_description
1 polymer ?
#
loop_
_entity_poly.entity_id
_entity_poly.type
_entity_poly.pdbx_seq_one_letter_code
_entity_poly.pdbx_strand_id
1 'polypeptide(L)'
;ALCFNDTILGVPATYFGLLSIFLTVMLGVLTIGYLYDQVFSLWTEWRSVDMERNPYVTYALTPNWMMMTALQAEMLRRQSEGDEAMQAQAEWFLNWCKEYADGEMFARAVQRWDKDLGHTPTFWFTDDAAMERARALKFDDED
;
A
#
# COMPACT_ATOMS: atom_id res chain seq x y z
N ALA A 1 -54.00 8.66 18.45
CA ALA A 1 -53.59 10.07 18.39
C ALA A 1 -52.61 10.31 19.53
N LEU A 2 -51.37 10.69 19.24
CA LEU A 2 -50.41 11.10 20.28
C LEU A 2 -50.82 12.50 20.75
N CYS A 3 -51.62 12.57 21.81
CA CYS A 3 -52.03 13.84 22.41
C CYS A 3 -50.84 14.44 23.15
N PHE A 4 -50.14 15.40 22.53
CA PHE A 4 -49.19 16.24 23.24
C PHE A 4 -49.97 17.15 24.18
N ASN A 5 -49.61 17.15 25.46
CA ASN A 5 -50.18 18.05 26.44
C ASN A 5 -49.85 19.50 26.00
N ASP A 6 -50.85 20.35 25.75
CA ASP A 6 -50.63 21.70 25.19
C ASP A 6 -49.75 22.57 26.08
N THR A 7 -49.69 22.24 27.37
CA THR A 7 -48.79 22.85 28.36
C THR A 7 -48.03 21.78 29.13
N ILE A 8 -46.71 21.85 29.10
CA ILE A 8 -45.82 21.07 29.97
C ILE A 8 -45.23 22.06 30.96
N LEU A 9 -45.43 21.85 32.27
CA LEU A 9 -44.92 22.76 33.32
C LEU A 9 -45.33 24.24 33.14
N GLY A 10 -46.53 24.51 32.61
CA GLY A 10 -47.05 25.88 32.43
C GLY A 10 -46.48 26.63 31.22
N VAL A 11 -45.59 26.00 30.43
CA VAL A 11 -45.05 26.55 29.18
C VAL A 11 -45.66 25.79 27.99
N PRO A 12 -46.04 26.48 26.90
CA PRO A 12 -46.53 25.83 25.70
C PRO A 12 -45.53 24.78 25.18
N ALA A 13 -46.03 23.58 24.85
CA ALA A 13 -45.19 22.47 24.40
C ALA A 13 -44.37 22.78 23.12
N THR A 14 -44.78 23.79 22.36
CA THR A 14 -44.06 24.29 21.18
C THR A 14 -42.66 24.81 21.50
N TYR A 15 -42.47 25.46 22.66
CA TYR A 15 -41.15 25.95 23.08
C TYR A 15 -40.19 24.81 23.44
N PHE A 16 -40.71 23.75 24.06
CA PHE A 16 -39.92 22.54 24.32
C PHE A 16 -39.57 21.79 23.04
N GLY A 17 -40.48 21.77 22.05
CA GLY A 17 -40.19 21.22 20.72
C GLY A 17 -39.13 22.01 19.98
N LEU A 18 -39.18 23.35 20.03
CA LEU A 18 -38.14 24.19 19.43
C LEU A 18 -36.78 24.01 20.11
N LEU A 19 -36.76 23.96 21.44
CA LEU A 19 -35.55 23.75 22.24
C LEU A 19 -34.94 22.38 21.97
N SER A 20 -35.75 21.32 21.86
CA SER A 20 -35.25 19.97 21.62
C SER A 20 -34.63 19.82 20.23
N ILE A 21 -35.24 20.42 19.20
CA ILE A 21 -34.67 20.44 17.84
C ILE A 21 -33.35 21.21 17.83
N PHE A 22 -33.30 22.39 18.45
CA PHE A 22 -32.07 23.18 18.57
C PHE A 22 -30.95 22.41 19.27
N LEU A 23 -31.24 21.81 20.43
CA LEU A 23 -30.26 21.02 21.18
C LEU A 23 -29.80 19.78 20.41
N THR A 24 -30.70 19.10 19.70
CA THR A 24 -30.36 17.90 18.92
C THR A 24 -29.44 18.26 17.76
N VAL A 25 -29.72 19.34 17.05
CA VAL A 25 -28.85 19.82 15.96
C VAL A 25 -27.49 20.25 16.52
N MET A 26 -27.48 21.03 17.61
CA MET A 26 -26.24 21.48 18.25
C MET A 26 -25.37 20.31 18.71
N LEU A 27 -25.96 19.34 19.43
CA LEU A 27 -25.25 18.14 19.90
C LEU A 27 -24.84 17.24 18.73
N GLY A 28 -25.65 17.14 17.67
CA GLY A 28 -25.32 16.38 16.48
C GLY A 28 -24.05 16.92 15.79
N VAL A 29 -23.99 18.23 15.56
CA VAL A 29 -22.81 18.87 14.95
C VAL A 29 -21.58 18.72 15.85
N LEU A 30 -21.71 18.93 17.17
CA LEU A 30 -20.61 18.76 18.10
C LEU A 30 -20.11 17.30 18.17
N THR A 31 -21.01 16.33 18.12
CA THR A 31 -20.67 14.90 18.15
C THR A 31 -19.94 14.50 16.87
N ILE A 32 -20.41 14.96 15.70
CA ILE A 32 -19.75 14.71 14.42
C ILE A 32 -18.36 15.36 14.41
N GLY A 33 -18.24 16.61 14.87
CA GLY A 33 -16.95 17.29 14.96
C GLY A 33 -15.96 16.57 15.90
N TYR A 34 -16.43 16.15 17.08
CA TYR A 34 -15.61 15.41 18.05
C TYR A 34 -15.17 14.04 17.52
N LEU A 35 -16.10 13.27 16.92
CA LEU A 35 -15.78 11.99 16.31
C LEU A 35 -14.84 12.17 15.12
N TYR A 36 -15.02 13.24 14.34
CA TYR A 36 -14.14 13.52 13.21
C TYR A 36 -12.71 13.76 13.69
N ASP A 37 -12.53 14.62 14.69
CA ASP A 37 -11.21 14.93 15.23
C ASP A 37 -10.52 13.68 15.79
N GLN A 38 -11.22 12.89 16.62
CA GLN A 38 -10.64 11.70 17.25
C GLN A 38 -10.36 10.56 16.25
N VAL A 39 -11.30 10.25 15.35
CA VAL A 39 -11.18 9.11 14.43
C VAL A 39 -10.23 9.43 13.27
N PHE A 40 -10.34 10.61 12.65
CA PHE A 40 -9.50 10.94 11.49
C PHE A 40 -8.05 11.29 11.88
N SER A 41 -7.83 11.83 13.09
CA SER A 41 -6.48 12.00 13.63
C SER A 41 -5.79 10.64 13.80
N LEU A 42 -6.42 9.70 14.50
CA LEU A 42 -5.89 8.35 14.68
C LEU A 42 -5.76 7.57 13.37
N TRP A 43 -6.68 7.75 12.43
CA TRP A 43 -6.59 7.13 11.11
C TRP A 43 -5.34 7.58 10.34
N THR A 44 -4.95 8.84 10.48
CA THR A 44 -3.76 9.39 9.82
C THR A 44 -2.49 8.77 10.40
N GLU A 45 -2.40 8.67 11.72
CA GLU A 45 -1.28 8.00 12.42
C GLU A 45 -1.25 6.50 12.12
N TRP A 46 -2.40 5.85 12.09
CA TRP A 46 -2.48 4.43 11.72
C TRP A 46 -1.96 4.20 10.31
N ARG A 47 -2.30 5.09 9.37
CA ARG A 47 -1.83 5.00 7.99
C ARG A 47 -0.33 5.31 7.83
N SER A 48 0.24 6.18 8.67
CA SER A 48 1.69 6.39 8.66
C SER A 48 2.43 5.17 9.18
N VAL A 49 1.95 4.55 10.27
CA VAL A 49 2.53 3.31 10.82
C VAL A 49 2.39 2.15 9.82
N ASP A 50 1.24 2.02 9.16
CA ASP A 50 1.03 1.03 8.10
C ASP A 50 2.03 1.21 6.95
N MET A 51 2.27 2.45 6.53
CA MET A 51 3.22 2.75 5.46
C MET A 51 4.68 2.51 5.87
N GLU A 52 5.07 2.84 7.10
CA GLU A 52 6.41 2.60 7.65
C GLU A 52 6.72 1.12 7.83
N ARG A 53 5.72 0.32 8.20
CA ARG A 53 5.85 -1.13 8.36
C ARG A 53 5.68 -1.89 7.06
N ASN A 54 5.29 -1.22 5.98
CA ASN A 54 5.04 -1.88 4.71
C ASN A 54 6.39 -2.24 4.06
N PRO A 55 6.71 -3.55 3.89
CA PRO A 55 7.93 -3.95 3.21
C PRO A 55 7.95 -3.44 1.76
N TYR A 56 6.81 -3.33 1.09
CA TYR A 56 6.75 -2.82 -0.30
C TYR A 56 7.10 -1.33 -0.44
N VAL A 57 7.07 -0.56 0.64
CA VAL A 57 7.52 0.85 0.65
C VAL A 57 8.97 0.96 1.11
N THR A 58 9.41 0.04 1.97
CA THR A 58 10.79 -0.01 2.49
C THR A 58 11.79 -0.46 1.42
N TYR A 59 11.41 -1.40 0.55
CA TYR A 59 12.22 -1.80 -0.59
C TYR A 59 11.75 -1.03 -1.83
N ALA A 60 12.65 -0.24 -2.43
CA ALA A 60 12.33 0.67 -3.53
C ALA A 60 11.77 0.00 -4.80
N LEU A 61 11.81 -1.34 -4.88
CA LEU A 61 11.28 -2.09 -6.01
C LEU A 61 10.64 -3.40 -5.55
N THR A 62 9.34 -3.55 -5.82
CA THR A 62 8.67 -4.83 -5.61
C THR A 62 9.05 -5.84 -6.70
N PRO A 63 9.14 -7.15 -6.41
CA PRO A 63 9.56 -8.17 -7.39
C PRO A 63 8.72 -8.21 -8.67
N ASN A 64 7.41 -7.95 -8.55
CA ASN A 64 6.53 -7.87 -9.73
C ASN A 64 6.85 -6.67 -10.62
N TRP A 65 7.09 -5.50 -10.01
CA TRP A 65 7.48 -4.30 -10.75
C TRP A 65 8.87 -4.48 -11.39
N MET A 66 9.81 -5.12 -10.69
CA MET A 66 11.13 -5.47 -11.24
C MET A 66 11.01 -6.32 -12.50
N MET A 67 10.18 -7.37 -12.47
CA MET A 67 9.98 -8.26 -13.62
C MET A 67 9.40 -7.50 -14.82
N MET A 68 8.42 -6.63 -14.58
CA MET A 68 7.81 -5.80 -15.61
C MET A 68 8.82 -4.81 -16.21
N THR A 69 9.62 -4.13 -15.38
CA THR A 69 10.64 -3.18 -15.85
C THR A 69 11.74 -3.89 -16.63
N ALA A 70 12.19 -5.07 -16.17
CA ALA A 70 13.21 -5.87 -16.88
C ALA A 70 12.71 -6.35 -18.26
N LEU A 71 11.45 -6.80 -18.35
CA LEU A 71 10.80 -7.14 -19.63
C LEU A 71 10.69 -5.94 -20.55
N GLN A 72 10.30 -4.77 -20.02
CA GLN A 72 10.20 -3.54 -20.80
C GLN A 72 11.56 -3.07 -21.31
N ALA A 73 12.61 -3.14 -20.49
CA ALA A 73 13.97 -2.81 -20.89
C ALA A 73 14.48 -3.75 -22.00
N GLU A 74 14.16 -5.04 -21.91
CA GLU A 74 14.55 -6.01 -22.94
C GLU A 74 13.80 -5.81 -24.26
N MET A 75 12.50 -5.51 -24.19
CA MET A 75 11.72 -5.11 -25.37
C MET A 75 12.27 -3.82 -25.98
N LEU A 76 12.62 -2.83 -25.16
CA LEU A 76 13.18 -1.57 -25.64
C LEU A 76 14.50 -1.80 -26.40
N ARG A 77 15.40 -2.61 -25.82
CA ARG A 77 16.68 -2.98 -26.45
C ARG A 77 16.48 -3.65 -27.81
N ARG A 78 15.50 -4.56 -27.93
CA ARG A 78 15.19 -5.26 -29.20
C ARG A 78 14.55 -4.35 -30.24
N GLN A 79 13.75 -3.37 -29.81
CA GLN A 79 13.07 -2.44 -30.72
C GLN A 79 14.00 -1.31 -31.18
N SER A 80 15.01 -0.95 -30.39
CA SER A 80 15.93 0.15 -30.67
C SER A 80 17.25 -0.30 -31.31
N GLU A 81 17.23 -1.35 -32.14
CA GLU A 81 18.38 -1.78 -32.94
C GLU A 81 18.76 -0.67 -33.95
N GLY A 82 19.66 0.23 -33.52
CA GLY A 82 20.11 1.38 -34.32
C GLY A 82 20.30 2.69 -33.52
N ASP A 83 19.83 2.77 -32.28
CA ASP A 83 20.05 3.92 -31.39
C ASP A 83 20.89 3.51 -30.17
N GLU A 84 22.17 3.88 -30.18
CA GLU A 84 23.12 3.58 -29.10
C GLU A 84 22.71 4.20 -27.75
N ALA A 85 22.04 5.36 -27.76
CA ALA A 85 21.61 6.03 -26.53
C ALA A 85 20.44 5.29 -25.87
N MET A 86 19.47 4.82 -26.66
CA MET A 86 18.37 4.00 -26.15
C MET A 86 18.84 2.64 -25.64
N GLN A 87 19.83 2.01 -26.31
CA GLN A 87 20.40 0.76 -25.84
C GLN A 87 21.17 0.93 -24.52
N ALA A 88 21.93 2.01 -24.36
CA ALA A 88 22.62 2.30 -23.10
C ALA A 88 21.64 2.51 -21.93
N GLN A 89 20.50 3.17 -22.18
CA GLN A 89 19.44 3.32 -21.16
C GLN A 89 18.81 1.98 -20.78
N ALA A 90 18.49 1.14 -21.78
CA ALA A 90 17.95 -0.18 -21.53
C ALA A 90 18.93 -1.06 -20.73
N GLU A 91 20.22 -1.00 -21.04
CA GLU A 91 21.27 -1.70 -20.29
C GLU A 91 21.39 -1.19 -18.85
N TRP A 92 21.29 0.11 -18.63
CA TRP A 92 21.26 0.69 -17.29
C TRP A 92 20.07 0.17 -16.46
N PHE A 93 18.87 0.11 -17.04
CA PHE A 93 17.70 -0.46 -16.37
C PHE A 93 17.87 -1.94 -16.03
N LEU A 94 18.52 -2.72 -16.91
CA LEU A 94 18.82 -4.13 -16.65
C LEU A 94 19.84 -4.28 -15.50
N ASN A 95 20.90 -3.47 -15.48
CA ASN A 95 21.89 -3.45 -14.40
C ASN A 95 21.26 -3.05 -13.06
N TRP A 96 20.37 -2.05 -13.08
CA TRP A 96 19.59 -1.66 -11.91
C TRP A 96 18.71 -2.81 -11.40
N CYS A 97 17.99 -3.51 -12.29
CA CYS A 97 17.21 -4.68 -11.89
C CYS A 97 18.09 -5.80 -11.33
N LYS A 98 19.30 -6.00 -11.86
CA LYS A 98 20.27 -7.00 -11.38
C LYS A 98 20.75 -6.69 -9.95
N GLU A 99 21.09 -5.44 -9.66
CA GLU A 99 21.51 -5.02 -8.30
C GLU A 99 20.38 -5.20 -7.28
N TYR A 100 19.14 -4.88 -7.66
CA TYR A 100 17.99 -5.02 -6.77
C TYR A 100 17.50 -6.48 -6.63
N ALA A 101 17.86 -7.36 -7.58
CA ALA A 101 17.56 -8.80 -7.49
C ALA A 101 18.35 -9.50 -6.38
N ASP A 102 19.49 -8.96 -5.93
CA ASP A 102 20.20 -9.46 -4.74
C ASP A 102 19.50 -9.02 -3.42
N GLY A 103 18.40 -8.27 -3.50
CA GLY A 103 17.65 -7.79 -2.35
C GLY A 103 16.75 -8.85 -1.69
N GLU A 104 16.48 -8.64 -0.40
CA GLU A 104 15.71 -9.57 0.44
C GLU A 104 14.30 -9.87 -0.10
N MET A 105 13.59 -8.87 -0.63
CA MET A 105 12.25 -9.06 -1.16
C MET A 105 12.20 -9.91 -2.42
N PHE A 106 13.24 -9.82 -3.26
CA PHE A 106 13.35 -10.68 -4.43
C PHE A 106 13.61 -12.12 -4.00
N ALA A 107 14.47 -12.33 -3.01
CA ALA A 107 14.69 -13.64 -2.40
C ALA A 107 13.41 -14.26 -1.82
N ARG A 108 12.61 -13.48 -1.07
CA ARG A 108 11.30 -13.92 -0.56
C ARG A 108 10.35 -14.31 -1.69
N ALA A 109 10.31 -13.54 -2.78
CA ALA A 109 9.48 -13.86 -3.93
C ALA A 109 9.95 -15.12 -4.67
N VAL A 110 11.26 -15.30 -4.88
CA VAL A 110 11.81 -16.49 -5.54
C VAL A 110 11.51 -17.75 -4.72
N GLN A 111 11.67 -17.72 -3.41
CA GLN A 111 11.32 -18.86 -2.55
C GLN A 111 9.82 -19.17 -2.59
N ARG A 112 8.98 -18.13 -2.68
CA ARG A 112 7.54 -18.31 -2.83
C ARG A 112 7.15 -18.89 -4.18
N TRP A 113 7.77 -18.41 -5.26
CA TRP A 113 7.59 -18.94 -6.61
C TRP A 113 8.06 -20.39 -6.70
N ASP A 114 9.20 -20.71 -6.07
CA ASP A 114 9.73 -22.08 -5.98
C ASP A 114 8.72 -23.03 -5.28
N LYS A 115 8.01 -22.54 -4.25
CA LYS A 115 6.98 -23.31 -3.53
C LYS A 115 5.70 -23.52 -4.33
N ASP A 116 5.22 -22.48 -5.02
CA ASP A 116 3.90 -22.50 -5.67
C ASP A 116 3.96 -23.07 -7.10
N LEU A 117 5.05 -22.88 -7.84
CA LEU A 117 5.17 -23.20 -9.27
C LEU A 117 6.32 -24.19 -9.60
N GLY A 118 7.13 -24.56 -8.60
CA GLY A 118 8.35 -25.37 -8.80
C GLY A 118 9.57 -24.51 -9.14
N HIS A 119 10.69 -25.15 -9.50
CA HIS A 119 11.98 -24.47 -9.63
C HIS A 119 11.94 -23.28 -10.61
N THR A 120 12.06 -22.07 -10.06
CA THR A 120 12.05 -20.81 -10.81
C THR A 120 13.24 -20.79 -11.76
N PRO A 121 13.04 -20.52 -13.07
CA PRO A 121 14.15 -20.40 -14.00
C PRO A 121 15.00 -19.17 -13.67
N THR A 122 16.29 -19.22 -13.98
CA THR A 122 17.14 -18.03 -13.96
C THR A 122 16.67 -17.06 -15.04
N PHE A 123 16.37 -15.82 -14.66
CA PHE A 123 15.94 -14.78 -15.59
C PHE A 123 17.14 -14.21 -16.36
N TRP A 124 16.89 -13.69 -17.58
CA TRP A 124 17.95 -13.16 -18.47
C TRP A 124 18.72 -11.95 -17.92
N PHE A 125 18.18 -11.29 -16.89
CA PHE A 125 18.81 -10.13 -16.23
C PHE A 125 19.48 -10.50 -14.89
N THR A 126 19.34 -11.75 -14.46
CA THR A 126 19.94 -12.28 -13.21
C THR A 126 21.02 -13.30 -13.53
N ASP A 127 21.98 -13.49 -12.63
CA ASP A 127 22.97 -14.56 -12.73
C ASP A 127 22.51 -15.80 -11.93
N ASP A 128 22.90 -17.00 -12.35
CA ASP A 128 22.62 -18.25 -11.61
C ASP A 128 23.08 -18.16 -10.15
N ALA A 129 24.24 -17.55 -9.92
CA ALA A 129 24.78 -17.31 -8.59
C ALA A 129 23.90 -16.37 -7.74
N ALA A 130 23.22 -15.39 -8.34
CA ALA A 130 22.30 -14.49 -7.63
C ALA A 130 21.01 -15.23 -7.23
N MET A 131 20.49 -16.09 -8.11
CA MET A 131 19.32 -16.92 -7.83
C MET A 131 19.60 -17.97 -6.74
N GLU A 132 20.79 -18.56 -6.71
CA GLU A 132 21.20 -19.46 -5.63
C GLU A 132 21.35 -18.73 -4.29
N ARG A 133 21.94 -17.53 -4.27
CA ARG A 133 22.02 -16.69 -3.07
C ARG A 133 20.64 -16.32 -2.53
N ALA A 134 19.72 -15.94 -3.41
CA ALA A 134 18.34 -15.63 -3.07
C ALA A 134 17.60 -16.83 -2.43
N ARG A 135 17.89 -18.05 -2.87
CA ARG A 135 17.35 -19.29 -2.28
C ARG A 135 17.99 -19.68 -0.97
N ALA A 136 19.29 -19.42 -0.82
CA ALA A 136 20.04 -19.76 0.38
C ALA A 136 19.81 -18.80 1.56
N LEU A 137 19.21 -17.64 1.29
CA LEU A 137 18.87 -16.66 2.32
C LEU A 137 17.81 -17.24 3.26
N LYS A 138 18.18 -17.45 4.53
CA LYS A 138 17.23 -17.81 5.59
C LYS A 138 16.66 -16.53 6.18
N PHE A 139 15.33 -16.45 6.24
CA PHE A 139 14.64 -15.39 6.95
C PHE A 139 14.39 -15.87 8.38
N ASP A 140 14.87 -15.13 9.38
CA ASP A 140 14.69 -15.45 10.82
C ASP A 140 13.25 -15.19 11.32
N ASP A 141 12.31 -14.84 10.43
CA ASP A 141 10.92 -14.48 10.75
C ASP A 141 9.95 -15.69 10.76
N GLU A 142 10.42 -16.92 10.54
CA GLU A 142 9.59 -18.14 10.45
C GLU A 142 9.60 -19.06 11.69
N ASP A 143 10.06 -18.59 12.86
CA ASP A 143 9.92 -19.28 14.17
C ASP A 143 8.92 -18.61 15.13
#